data_AF-A0A4U0UMK1-F1
#
_entry.id   AF-A0A4U0UMK1-F1
#
_cell.length_a   1.000
_cell.length_b   1.000
_cell.length_c   1.000
_cell.angle_alpha   90.00
_cell.angle_beta   90.00
_cell.angle_gamma   90.00
#
_symmetry.space_group_name_H-M   'P 1'
#
loop_
_entity.id
_entity.type
_entity.pdbx_description
1 polymer ?
#
loop_
_entity_poly.entity_id
_entity_poly.type
_entity_poly.pdbx_seq_one_letter_code
_entity_poly.pdbx_strand_id
1 'polypeptide(L)'
;MPPRKKNHSVATSAATSAASSTFPSRAPSPTPRQPFRLFDLPPELRLRIYEEALHVREPLDLDPTNHRLIHPRLALFLASHRLHAEAYRVFYAQPLRLFPTHGRFFHTKLPLLARLPSHYRAALTTLEIRLGPGWSAPPRSQKITPNLGLADCVGLRRVRVFVELDPSERFFDGFRGSGATEETYMWFCVGLLRGVFGEVPGLEVVEVDAFPAVKRDAPLVLGLRREIKRAGLRLVWGPLRGWGKEGEVEEVEEVIDVGASGLEKAMRKLGVGGAIEVPRVVEVLA
;
A
#
# COMPACT_ATOMS: atom_id res chain seq x y z
N MET A 1 -56.20 -10.07 -20.88
CA MET A 1 -55.52 -11.36 -21.15
C MET A 1 -56.14 -12.01 -22.38
N PRO A 2 -55.41 -12.13 -23.50
CA PRO A 2 -55.69 -13.13 -24.52
C PRO A 2 -54.60 -14.24 -24.52
N PRO A 3 -54.94 -15.48 -24.93
CA PRO A 3 -54.09 -16.65 -24.72
C PRO A 3 -52.88 -16.70 -25.67
N ARG A 4 -51.73 -17.03 -25.08
CA ARG A 4 -50.43 -17.25 -25.71
C ARG A 4 -50.42 -18.57 -26.48
N LYS A 5 -50.44 -18.50 -27.81
CA LYS A 5 -50.24 -19.65 -28.71
C LYS A 5 -48.80 -20.15 -28.61
N LYS A 6 -48.63 -21.46 -28.40
CA LYS A 6 -47.36 -22.19 -28.46
C LYS A 6 -47.05 -22.49 -29.93
N ASN A 7 -45.90 -22.05 -30.42
CA ASN A 7 -45.37 -22.50 -31.71
C ASN A 7 -44.11 -23.33 -31.47
N HIS A 8 -44.12 -24.50 -32.11
CA HIS A 8 -43.11 -25.54 -32.06
C HIS A 8 -41.81 -25.14 -32.76
N SER A 9 -40.73 -25.78 -32.32
CA SER A 9 -39.41 -25.78 -32.95
C SER A 9 -39.47 -26.19 -34.41
N VAL A 10 -38.76 -25.45 -35.26
CA VAL A 10 -38.29 -25.95 -36.55
C VAL A 10 -36.79 -25.71 -36.61
N ALA A 11 -36.05 -26.81 -36.58
CA ALA A 11 -34.65 -26.85 -36.96
C ALA A 11 -34.56 -26.63 -38.48
N THR A 12 -33.67 -25.73 -38.91
CA THR A 12 -33.35 -25.56 -40.33
C THR A 12 -31.84 -25.66 -40.50
N SER A 13 -31.40 -26.87 -40.80
CA SER A 13 -30.13 -27.12 -41.46
C SER A 13 -30.23 -26.59 -42.89
N ALA A 14 -29.31 -25.70 -43.28
CA ALA A 14 -29.12 -25.36 -44.69
C ALA A 14 -27.64 -25.53 -45.04
N ALA A 15 -27.45 -26.48 -45.96
CA ALA A 15 -26.23 -26.91 -46.58
C ALA A 15 -25.48 -25.77 -47.32
N THR A 16 -24.15 -25.80 -47.16
CA THR A 16 -23.11 -25.69 -48.21
C THR A 16 -23.46 -25.01 -49.54
N SER A 17 -22.80 -23.89 -49.80
CA SER A 17 -22.42 -23.47 -51.15
C SER A 17 -20.90 -23.31 -51.21
N ALA A 18 -20.25 -24.30 -51.83
CA ALA A 18 -18.84 -24.25 -52.19
C ALA A 18 -18.67 -23.36 -53.42
N ALA A 19 -18.15 -22.15 -53.23
CA ALA A 19 -17.63 -21.35 -54.32
C ALA A 19 -16.14 -21.70 -54.50
N SER A 20 -15.84 -22.37 -55.62
CA SER A 20 -14.50 -22.71 -56.06
C SER A 20 -13.66 -21.45 -56.27
N SER A 21 -12.71 -21.22 -55.37
CA SER A 21 -11.68 -20.19 -55.50
C SER A 21 -10.50 -20.76 -56.28
N THR A 22 -10.29 -20.27 -57.49
CA THR A 22 -9.25 -20.67 -58.46
C THR A 22 -7.88 -20.04 -58.19
N PHE A 23 -7.56 -19.71 -56.93
CA PHE A 23 -6.25 -19.16 -56.56
C PHE A 23 -5.34 -20.28 -56.03
N PRO A 24 -4.09 -20.41 -56.52
CA PRO A 24 -3.15 -21.40 -55.98
C PRO A 24 -2.96 -21.14 -54.50
N SER A 25 -3.27 -22.18 -53.71
CA SER A 25 -3.27 -22.16 -52.25
C SER A 25 -1.95 -21.62 -51.70
N ARG A 26 -2.07 -20.48 -51.03
CA ARG A 26 -1.06 -19.76 -50.27
C ARG A 26 -0.49 -20.65 -49.16
N ALA A 27 0.70 -21.21 -49.40
CA ALA A 27 1.57 -21.92 -48.44
C ALA A 27 0.93 -23.12 -47.69
N PRO A 28 1.71 -24.17 -47.36
CA PRO A 28 1.21 -25.21 -46.47
C PRO A 28 0.73 -24.57 -45.17
N SER A 29 -0.50 -24.88 -44.75
CA SER A 29 -1.01 -24.45 -43.45
C SER A 29 0.00 -24.90 -42.38
N PRO A 30 0.40 -24.03 -41.45
CA PRO A 30 1.33 -24.42 -40.40
C PRO A 30 0.75 -25.62 -39.67
N THR A 31 1.52 -26.71 -39.57
CA THR A 31 1.16 -27.86 -38.74
C THR A 31 0.70 -27.36 -37.38
N PRO A 32 -0.44 -27.83 -36.85
CA PRO A 32 -0.98 -27.32 -35.59
C PRO A 32 0.08 -27.43 -34.50
N ARG A 33 0.56 -26.28 -34.02
CA ARG A 33 1.59 -26.22 -32.98
C ARG A 33 1.00 -26.79 -31.70
N GLN A 34 1.69 -27.75 -31.10
CA GLN A 34 1.29 -28.26 -29.79
C GLN A 34 1.27 -27.10 -28.78
N PRO A 35 0.20 -26.95 -27.97
CA PRO A 35 0.16 -25.92 -26.95
C PRO A 35 1.23 -26.16 -25.89
N PHE A 36 1.76 -25.08 -25.35
CA PHE A 36 2.73 -25.13 -24.26
C PHE A 36 2.11 -25.76 -23.00
N ARG A 37 2.76 -26.79 -22.46
CA ARG A 37 2.30 -27.51 -21.27
C ARG A 37 2.72 -26.79 -19.99
N LEU A 38 2.02 -25.71 -19.66
CA LEU A 38 2.36 -24.86 -18.51
C LEU A 38 2.52 -25.64 -17.20
N PHE A 39 1.70 -26.67 -16.96
CA PHE A 39 1.70 -27.45 -15.72
C PHE A 39 2.78 -28.53 -15.63
N ASP A 40 3.50 -28.79 -16.72
CA ASP A 40 4.69 -29.67 -16.71
C ASP A 40 5.91 -28.92 -16.16
N LEU A 41 5.81 -27.59 -16.00
CA LEU A 41 6.83 -26.78 -15.34
C LEU A 41 6.81 -26.95 -13.81
N PRO A 42 7.98 -26.88 -13.15
CA PRO A 42 8.08 -26.70 -11.71
C PRO A 42 7.26 -25.50 -11.20
N PRO A 43 6.66 -25.57 -10.00
CA PRO A 43 5.86 -24.49 -9.42
C PRO A 43 6.55 -23.12 -9.43
N GLU A 44 7.85 -23.07 -9.19
CA GLU A 44 8.65 -21.86 -9.10
C GLU A 44 8.65 -21.09 -10.44
N LEU A 45 8.81 -21.81 -11.55
CA LEU A 45 8.76 -21.21 -12.88
C LEU A 45 7.36 -20.70 -13.22
N ARG A 46 6.32 -21.43 -12.77
CA ARG A 46 4.92 -21.02 -12.98
C ARG A 46 4.60 -19.75 -12.21
N LEU A 47 5.05 -19.64 -10.95
CA LEU A 47 4.93 -18.41 -10.17
C LEU A 47 5.63 -17.23 -10.87
N ARG A 48 6.82 -17.45 -11.44
CA ARG A 48 7.55 -16.40 -12.15
C ARG A 48 6.85 -15.94 -13.42
N ILE A 49 6.24 -16.87 -14.17
CA ILE A 49 5.37 -16.54 -15.31
C ILE A 49 4.15 -15.72 -14.85
N TYR A 50 3.53 -16.08 -13.72
CA TYR A 50 2.39 -15.32 -13.21
C TYR A 50 2.78 -13.90 -12.80
N GLU A 51 3.94 -13.68 -12.19
CA GLU A 51 4.42 -12.34 -11.83
C GLU A 51 4.57 -11.47 -13.08
N GLU A 52 5.23 -11.97 -14.12
CA GLU A 52 5.38 -11.24 -15.39
C GLU A 52 4.04 -10.96 -16.09
N ALA A 53 3.10 -11.91 -16.04
CA ALA A 53 1.80 -11.77 -16.71
C ALA A 53 0.80 -10.88 -15.95
N LEU A 54 0.85 -10.90 -14.62
CA LEU A 54 -0.19 -10.32 -13.75
C LEU A 54 0.23 -9.03 -13.07
N HIS A 55 1.53 -8.79 -12.87
CA HIS A 55 1.98 -7.60 -12.17
C HIS A 55 1.74 -6.32 -12.98
N VAL A 56 1.39 -5.27 -12.26
CA VAL A 56 1.21 -3.91 -12.75
C VAL A 56 2.16 -2.99 -11.99
N ARG A 57 2.55 -1.88 -12.63
CA ARG A 57 3.51 -0.94 -12.04
C ARG A 57 2.91 -0.15 -10.88
N GLU A 58 1.66 0.26 -11.03
CA GLU A 58 0.93 1.04 -10.05
C GLU A 58 0.17 0.12 -9.08
N PRO A 59 -0.03 0.54 -7.82
CA PRO A 59 -0.86 -0.19 -6.88
C PRO A 59 -2.26 -0.47 -7.41
N LEU A 60 -2.83 -1.62 -7.05
CA LEU A 60 -4.19 -2.00 -7.40
C LEU A 60 -5.19 -1.03 -6.75
N ASP A 61 -6.05 -0.40 -7.55
CA ASP A 61 -7.08 0.54 -7.09
C ASP A 61 -8.33 0.46 -8.00
N LEU A 62 -9.34 1.29 -7.78
CA LEU A 62 -10.48 1.53 -8.66
C LEU A 62 -10.14 2.55 -9.76
N ASP A 63 -8.99 2.43 -10.41
CA ASP A 63 -8.60 3.34 -11.50
C ASP A 63 -9.53 3.21 -12.73
N PRO A 64 -9.98 4.31 -13.35
CA PRO A 64 -10.81 4.27 -14.56
C PRO A 64 -10.17 3.51 -15.75
N THR A 65 -8.84 3.46 -15.83
CA THR A 65 -8.07 2.80 -16.89
C THR A 65 -7.89 1.30 -16.67
N ASN A 66 -8.35 0.76 -15.54
CA ASN A 66 -8.26 -0.68 -15.23
C ASN A 66 -8.90 -1.60 -16.26
N HIS A 67 -9.90 -1.14 -17.01
CA HIS A 67 -10.49 -1.92 -18.10
C HIS A 67 -9.49 -2.23 -19.22
N ARG A 68 -8.43 -1.43 -19.37
CA ARG A 68 -7.34 -1.67 -20.34
C ARG A 68 -6.14 -2.31 -19.68
N LEU A 69 -5.80 -1.89 -18.46
CA LEU A 69 -4.60 -2.34 -17.77
C LEU A 69 -4.82 -3.66 -17.02
N ILE A 70 -5.85 -3.77 -16.21
CA ILE A 70 -6.03 -4.93 -15.32
C ILE A 70 -6.91 -6.00 -15.97
N HIS A 71 -8.05 -5.61 -16.56
CA HIS A 71 -9.06 -6.55 -17.04
C HIS A 71 -8.52 -7.63 -18.01
N PRO A 72 -7.66 -7.34 -19.00
CA PRO A 72 -7.11 -8.38 -19.87
C PRO A 72 -6.27 -9.42 -19.12
N ARG A 73 -5.58 -9.02 -18.04
CA ARG A 73 -4.77 -9.91 -17.21
C ARG A 73 -5.63 -10.87 -16.38
N LEU A 74 -6.83 -10.44 -15.99
CA LEU A 74 -7.77 -11.25 -15.21
C LEU A 74 -8.33 -12.44 -15.99
N ALA A 75 -8.23 -12.46 -17.33
CA ALA A 75 -8.65 -13.61 -18.14
C ALA A 75 -7.90 -14.90 -17.73
N LEU A 76 -6.68 -14.76 -17.23
CA LEU A 76 -5.88 -15.87 -16.71
C LEU A 76 -6.64 -16.63 -15.60
N PHE A 77 -7.33 -15.92 -14.70
CA PHE A 77 -8.12 -16.53 -13.61
C PHE A 77 -9.28 -17.42 -14.06
N LEU A 78 -9.71 -17.31 -15.32
CA LEU A 78 -10.85 -18.05 -15.87
C LEU A 78 -10.41 -19.32 -16.62
N ALA A 79 -9.12 -19.55 -16.80
CA ALA A 79 -8.63 -20.67 -17.60
C ALA A 79 -8.78 -22.04 -16.91
N SER A 80 -8.47 -22.13 -15.60
CA SER A 80 -8.69 -23.35 -14.81
C SER A 80 -8.64 -23.07 -13.30
N HIS A 81 -9.24 -23.95 -12.48
CA HIS A 81 -9.19 -23.83 -11.02
C HIS A 81 -7.75 -23.90 -10.45
N ARG A 82 -6.91 -24.80 -10.97
CA ARG A 82 -5.51 -24.91 -10.53
C ARG A 82 -4.73 -23.64 -10.81
N LEU A 83 -4.89 -23.10 -12.02
CA LEU A 83 -4.23 -21.87 -12.41
C LEU A 83 -4.75 -20.68 -11.58
N HIS A 84 -6.06 -20.58 -11.38
CA HIS A 84 -6.65 -19.58 -10.49
C HIS A 84 -6.02 -19.61 -9.10
N ALA A 85 -5.97 -20.78 -8.46
CA ALA A 85 -5.49 -20.98 -7.09
C ALA A 85 -4.02 -20.53 -6.88
N GLU A 86 -3.19 -20.63 -7.91
CA GLU A 86 -1.80 -20.16 -7.85
C GLU A 86 -1.70 -18.68 -8.21
N ALA A 87 -2.39 -18.26 -9.27
CA ALA A 87 -2.29 -16.92 -9.83
C ALA A 87 -2.85 -15.84 -8.90
N TYR A 88 -3.96 -16.08 -8.19
CA TYR A 88 -4.59 -15.02 -7.38
C TYR A 88 -3.67 -14.56 -6.26
N ARG A 89 -2.90 -15.49 -5.67
CA ARG A 89 -1.93 -15.17 -4.61
C ARG A 89 -0.84 -14.24 -5.13
N VAL A 90 -0.35 -14.51 -6.35
CA VAL A 90 0.65 -13.67 -7.01
C VAL A 90 0.10 -12.30 -7.35
N PHE A 91 -1.13 -12.23 -7.86
CA PHE A 91 -1.75 -10.98 -8.26
C PHE A 91 -2.05 -10.07 -7.06
N TYR A 92 -2.64 -10.61 -5.99
CA TYR A 92 -2.99 -9.82 -4.79
C TYR A 92 -1.81 -9.61 -3.83
N ALA A 93 -0.67 -10.30 -4.02
CA ALA A 93 0.55 -9.96 -3.27
C ALA A 93 1.11 -8.58 -3.63
N GLN A 94 0.67 -7.98 -4.74
CA GLN A 94 1.03 -6.62 -5.14
C GLN A 94 0.45 -5.56 -4.18
N PRO A 95 1.04 -4.35 -4.11
CA PRO A 95 0.46 -3.26 -3.33
C PRO A 95 -0.97 -2.93 -3.78
N LEU A 96 -1.87 -2.77 -2.81
CA LEU A 96 -3.24 -2.32 -3.05
C LEU A 96 -3.47 -0.95 -2.41
N ARG A 97 -4.03 -0.01 -3.16
CA ARG A 97 -4.36 1.32 -2.65
C ARG A 97 -5.64 1.27 -1.82
N LEU A 98 -5.55 1.78 -0.59
CA LEU A 98 -6.66 1.72 0.37
C LEU A 98 -7.85 2.58 -0.07
N PHE A 99 -7.56 3.77 -0.58
CA PHE A 99 -8.58 4.72 -1.03
C PHE A 99 -8.26 5.26 -2.42
N PRO A 100 -9.26 5.38 -3.31
CA PRO A 100 -9.08 6.01 -4.61
C PRO A 100 -8.62 7.47 -4.49
N THR A 101 -7.71 7.88 -5.38
CA THR A 101 -7.12 9.22 -5.37
C THR A 101 -7.76 10.18 -6.36
N HIS A 102 -8.47 9.68 -7.38
CA HIS A 102 -9.08 10.52 -8.39
C HIS A 102 -10.26 9.85 -9.11
N GLY A 103 -10.85 10.59 -10.05
CA GLY A 103 -11.91 10.12 -10.93
C GLY A 103 -13.23 9.85 -10.22
N ARG A 104 -14.10 9.08 -10.87
CA ARG A 104 -15.48 8.84 -10.39
C ARG A 104 -15.56 8.10 -9.04
N PHE A 105 -14.48 7.45 -8.61
CA PHE A 105 -14.44 6.67 -7.38
C PHE A 105 -13.85 7.41 -6.20
N PHE A 106 -13.39 8.66 -6.37
CA PHE A 106 -12.78 9.44 -5.30
C PHE A 106 -13.65 9.56 -4.03
N HIS A 107 -14.96 9.71 -4.20
CA HIS A 107 -15.94 9.77 -3.10
C HIS A 107 -16.68 8.44 -2.85
N THR A 108 -16.14 7.31 -3.33
CA THR A 108 -16.83 6.02 -3.18
C THR A 108 -16.84 5.56 -1.72
N LYS A 109 -18.00 5.11 -1.23
CA LYS A 109 -18.14 4.50 0.10
C LYS A 109 -17.58 3.08 0.18
N LEU A 110 -17.31 2.47 -0.99
CA LEU A 110 -16.82 1.10 -1.12
C LEU A 110 -15.53 1.13 -1.96
N PRO A 111 -14.36 1.39 -1.34
CA PRO A 111 -13.07 1.30 -2.03
C PRO A 111 -12.77 -0.14 -2.45
N LEU A 112 -11.70 -0.36 -3.23
CA LEU A 112 -11.38 -1.69 -3.77
C LEU A 112 -11.32 -2.77 -2.68
N LEU A 113 -10.63 -2.48 -1.57
CA LEU A 113 -10.47 -3.44 -0.46
C LEU A 113 -11.82 -3.95 0.08
N ALA A 114 -12.78 -3.04 0.30
CA ALA A 114 -14.12 -3.37 0.79
C ALA A 114 -14.92 -4.22 -0.21
N ARG A 115 -14.57 -4.21 -1.50
CA ARG A 115 -15.20 -5.03 -2.55
C ARG A 115 -14.59 -6.41 -2.71
N LEU A 116 -13.37 -6.62 -2.19
CA LEU A 116 -12.71 -7.92 -2.30
C LEU A 116 -13.34 -8.93 -1.34
N PRO A 117 -13.58 -10.17 -1.78
CA PRO A 117 -13.81 -11.30 -0.89
C PRO A 117 -12.69 -11.46 0.15
N SER A 118 -13.05 -11.96 1.34
CA SER A 118 -12.12 -12.12 2.47
C SER A 118 -10.87 -12.94 2.14
N HIS A 119 -11.00 -14.00 1.34
CA HIS A 119 -9.85 -14.83 0.94
C HIS A 119 -8.83 -14.10 0.05
N TYR A 120 -9.25 -13.09 -0.73
CA TYR A 120 -8.31 -12.23 -1.46
C TYR A 120 -7.68 -11.17 -0.53
N ARG A 121 -8.44 -10.65 0.44
CA ARG A 121 -7.90 -9.75 1.47
C ARG A 121 -6.79 -10.43 2.27
N ALA A 122 -6.98 -11.71 2.61
CA ALA A 122 -5.98 -12.52 3.30
C ALA A 122 -4.67 -12.69 2.52
N ALA A 123 -4.69 -12.56 1.19
CA ALA A 123 -3.51 -12.67 0.33
C ALA A 123 -2.75 -11.33 0.16
N LEU A 124 -3.30 -10.20 0.62
CA LEU A 124 -2.64 -8.91 0.54
C LEU A 124 -1.44 -8.87 1.48
N THR A 125 -0.30 -8.40 0.98
CA THR A 125 0.93 -8.26 1.78
C THR A 125 1.27 -6.80 2.09
N THR A 126 0.82 -5.89 1.23
CA THR A 126 1.14 -4.46 1.26
C THR A 126 -0.09 -3.63 0.92
N LEU A 127 -0.38 -2.61 1.73
CA LEU A 127 -1.35 -1.56 1.40
C LEU A 127 -0.64 -0.24 1.13
N GLU A 128 -1.20 0.59 0.26
CA GLU A 128 -0.76 1.96 0.03
C GLU A 128 -1.82 2.98 0.43
N ILE A 129 -1.40 4.04 1.09
CA ILE A 129 -2.20 5.22 1.44
C ILE A 129 -1.54 6.45 0.82
N ARG A 130 -2.29 7.18 -0.02
CA ARG A 130 -1.87 8.44 -0.63
C ARG A 130 -2.44 9.60 0.18
N LEU A 131 -1.57 10.49 0.63
CA LEU A 131 -1.93 11.68 1.41
C LEU A 131 -1.66 12.94 0.58
N GLY A 132 -2.71 13.66 0.23
CA GLY A 132 -2.66 14.91 -0.55
C GLY A 132 -3.95 15.15 -1.35
N PRO A 133 -4.49 14.14 -2.07
CA PRO A 133 -5.71 14.32 -2.85
C PRO A 133 -6.89 14.76 -1.97
N GLY A 134 -7.54 15.87 -2.37
CA GLY A 134 -8.66 16.46 -1.64
C GLY A 134 -8.32 17.02 -0.27
N TRP A 135 -7.06 17.39 0.01
CA TRP A 135 -6.61 17.85 1.33
C TRP A 135 -7.44 19.00 1.92
N SER A 136 -7.99 19.90 1.09
CA SER A 136 -8.82 21.01 1.54
C SER A 136 -10.22 20.57 1.97
N ALA A 137 -10.71 19.43 1.47
CA ALA A 137 -11.98 18.83 1.86
C ALA A 137 -11.92 17.30 1.67
N PRO A 138 -11.24 16.55 2.57
CA PRO A 138 -11.04 15.12 2.38
C PRO A 138 -12.37 14.38 2.25
N PRO A 139 -12.50 13.41 1.33
CA PRO A 139 -13.75 12.69 1.15
C PRO A 139 -14.21 12.02 2.45
N ARG A 140 -15.48 12.23 2.83
CA ARG A 140 -16.08 11.57 4.01
C ARG A 140 -16.03 10.03 3.97
N SER A 141 -15.84 9.47 2.78
CA SER A 141 -15.69 8.03 2.57
C SER A 141 -14.28 7.52 2.89
N GLN A 142 -13.27 8.40 2.92
CA GLN A 142 -11.92 8.06 3.35
C GLN A 142 -11.89 8.06 4.89
N LYS A 143 -12.36 6.95 5.45
CA LYS A 143 -12.33 6.70 6.89
C LYS A 143 -12.14 5.21 7.14
N ILE A 144 -11.46 4.89 8.22
CA ILE A 144 -11.33 3.50 8.66
C ILE A 144 -12.61 3.10 9.37
N THR A 145 -13.20 2.00 8.92
CA THR A 145 -14.41 1.41 9.49
C THR A 145 -14.31 -0.10 9.36
N PRO A 146 -14.97 -0.88 10.24
CA PRO A 146 -14.90 -2.34 10.18
C PRO A 146 -15.32 -2.93 8.83
N ASN A 147 -16.24 -2.26 8.12
CA ASN A 147 -16.71 -2.66 6.79
C ASN A 147 -15.63 -2.58 5.69
N LEU A 148 -14.49 -1.94 5.98
CA LEU A 148 -13.35 -1.88 5.06
C LEU A 148 -12.66 -3.25 4.93
N GLY A 149 -12.79 -4.12 5.94
CA GLY A 149 -12.25 -5.47 5.92
C GLY A 149 -10.76 -5.57 6.22
N LEU A 150 -10.19 -4.58 6.92
CA LEU A 150 -8.77 -4.62 7.30
C LEU A 150 -8.45 -5.79 8.24
N ALA A 151 -9.40 -6.18 9.09
CA ALA A 151 -9.27 -7.35 9.96
C ALA A 151 -9.08 -8.67 9.18
N ASP A 152 -9.61 -8.77 7.96
CA ASP A 152 -9.42 -9.96 7.09
C ASP A 152 -8.04 -9.99 6.42
N CYS A 153 -7.26 -8.90 6.51
CA CYS A 153 -5.95 -8.77 5.88
C CYS A 153 -4.86 -9.47 6.72
N VAL A 154 -5.03 -10.76 6.98
CA VAL A 154 -4.15 -11.54 7.88
C VAL A 154 -2.71 -11.69 7.35
N GLY A 155 -2.50 -11.58 6.03
CA GLY A 155 -1.18 -11.61 5.38
C GLY A 155 -0.49 -10.25 5.30
N LEU A 156 -1.17 -9.16 5.67
CA LEU A 156 -0.65 -7.80 5.52
C LEU A 156 0.46 -7.56 6.54
N ARG A 157 1.64 -7.14 6.06
CA ARG A 157 2.82 -6.85 6.90
C ARG A 157 3.33 -5.42 6.74
N ARG A 158 2.95 -4.76 5.65
CA ARG A 158 3.45 -3.43 5.30
C ARG A 158 2.34 -2.46 4.92
N VAL A 159 2.43 -1.24 5.42
CA VAL A 159 1.68 -0.09 4.87
C VAL A 159 2.67 0.91 4.29
N ARG A 160 2.48 1.27 3.02
CA ARG A 160 3.17 2.37 2.34
C ARG A 160 2.34 3.64 2.48
N VAL A 161 2.92 4.69 3.04
CA VAL A 161 2.32 6.00 3.12
C VAL A 161 3.11 6.91 2.20
N PHE A 162 2.44 7.46 1.19
CA PHE A 162 3.08 8.41 0.28
C PHE A 162 2.42 9.78 0.41
N VAL A 163 3.23 10.76 0.80
CA VAL A 163 2.81 12.14 1.04
C VAL A 163 3.04 12.97 -0.22
N GLU A 164 1.98 13.40 -0.87
CA GLU A 164 2.05 14.28 -2.03
C GLU A 164 2.24 15.75 -1.63
N LEU A 165 1.67 16.15 -0.49
CA LEU A 165 1.60 17.54 -0.04
C LEU A 165 1.51 17.60 1.48
N ASP A 166 2.11 18.63 2.08
CA ASP A 166 1.82 19.05 3.45
C ASP A 166 1.18 20.45 3.45
N PRO A 167 -0.13 20.57 3.72
CA PRO A 167 -0.83 21.85 3.75
C PRO A 167 -0.60 22.65 5.04
N SER A 168 0.28 22.19 5.95
CA SER A 168 0.63 22.90 7.18
C SER A 168 1.51 24.12 6.90
N GLU A 169 2.16 24.21 5.73
CA GLU A 169 2.98 25.36 5.39
C GLU A 169 2.16 26.62 5.11
N ARG A 170 2.70 27.79 5.48
CA ARG A 170 2.05 29.11 5.33
C ARG A 170 1.65 29.46 3.90
N PHE A 171 2.31 28.88 2.89
CA PHE A 171 1.91 29.11 1.50
C PHE A 171 0.48 28.62 1.19
N PHE A 172 -0.06 27.70 1.99
CA PHE A 172 -1.45 27.22 1.87
C PHE A 172 -2.46 28.05 2.66
N ASP A 173 -2.04 29.16 3.28
CA ASP A 173 -2.93 30.08 3.96
C ASP A 173 -3.98 30.62 2.99
N GLY A 174 -5.26 30.52 3.36
CA GLY A 174 -6.39 30.90 2.50
C GLY A 174 -6.84 29.84 1.49
N PHE A 175 -6.05 28.78 1.25
CA PHE A 175 -6.45 27.65 0.39
C PHE A 175 -7.02 26.46 1.17
N ARG A 176 -6.93 26.50 2.51
CA ARG A 176 -7.51 25.47 3.37
C ARG A 176 -9.04 25.51 3.28
N GLY A 177 -9.66 24.35 3.49
CA GLY A 177 -11.11 24.25 3.54
C GLY A 177 -11.72 25.20 4.57
N SER A 178 -13.00 25.52 4.39
CA SER A 178 -13.72 26.35 5.36
C SER A 178 -13.64 25.76 6.77
N GLY A 179 -13.16 26.55 7.73
CA GLY A 179 -12.97 26.13 9.12
C GLY A 179 -11.75 25.23 9.39
N ALA A 180 -10.92 24.94 8.38
CA ALA A 180 -9.71 24.14 8.55
C ALA A 180 -8.51 25.00 8.97
N THR A 181 -7.77 24.49 9.96
CA THR A 181 -6.49 25.03 10.44
C THR A 181 -5.31 24.33 9.75
N GLU A 182 -4.09 24.81 9.99
CA GLU A 182 -2.83 24.20 9.52
C GLU A 182 -2.74 22.72 9.91
N GLU A 183 -3.25 22.35 11.08
CA GLU A 183 -3.15 21.00 11.61
C GLU A 183 -4.29 20.06 11.17
N THR A 184 -5.37 20.59 10.59
CA THR A 184 -6.59 19.81 10.35
C THR A 184 -6.34 18.61 9.45
N TYR A 185 -5.57 18.80 8.37
CA TYR A 185 -5.25 17.71 7.46
C TYR A 185 -4.26 16.72 8.07
N MET A 186 -3.28 17.21 8.83
CA MET A 186 -2.36 16.34 9.58
C MET A 186 -3.11 15.40 10.51
N TRP A 187 -4.03 15.93 11.34
CA TRP A 187 -4.81 15.12 12.26
C TRP A 187 -5.72 14.12 11.55
N PHE A 188 -6.28 14.49 10.40
CA PHE A 188 -7.00 13.55 9.53
C PHE A 188 -6.10 12.38 9.08
N CYS A 189 -4.91 12.67 8.56
CA CYS A 189 -3.97 11.64 8.10
C CYS A 189 -3.48 10.72 9.24
N VAL A 190 -3.14 11.31 10.39
CA VAL A 190 -2.76 10.55 11.59
C VAL A 190 -3.91 9.68 12.07
N GLY A 191 -5.15 10.20 12.05
CA GLY A 191 -6.35 9.44 12.39
C GLY A 191 -6.60 8.26 11.47
N LEU A 192 -6.39 8.42 10.16
CA LEU A 192 -6.45 7.32 9.19
C LEU A 192 -5.42 6.23 9.54
N LEU A 193 -4.17 6.63 9.74
CA LEU A 193 -3.09 5.69 10.00
C LEU A 193 -3.31 4.93 11.32
N ARG A 194 -3.75 5.63 12.37
CA ARG A 194 -4.15 5.04 13.65
C ARG A 194 -5.26 4.00 13.50
N GLY A 195 -6.27 4.30 12.69
CA GLY A 195 -7.36 3.35 12.42
C GLY A 195 -6.84 2.08 11.74
N VAL A 196 -5.90 2.22 10.79
CA VAL A 196 -5.27 1.07 10.13
C VAL A 196 -4.50 0.21 11.13
N PHE A 197 -3.74 0.83 12.03
CA PHE A 197 -2.99 0.12 13.07
C PHE A 197 -3.91 -0.66 14.02
N GLY A 198 -5.09 -0.11 14.31
CA GLY A 198 -6.07 -0.75 15.19
C GLY A 198 -6.81 -1.93 14.56
N GLU A 199 -6.95 -1.98 13.22
CA GLU A 199 -7.71 -3.04 12.55
C GLU A 199 -6.83 -4.14 11.90
N VAL A 200 -5.56 -3.86 11.59
CA VAL A 200 -4.69 -4.84 10.91
C VAL A 200 -3.91 -5.67 11.94
N PRO A 201 -4.14 -7.00 12.03
CA PRO A 201 -3.60 -7.82 13.11
C PRO A 201 -2.09 -8.10 13.03
N GLY A 202 -1.51 -8.05 11.82
CA GLY A 202 -0.13 -8.48 11.57
C GLY A 202 0.79 -7.38 11.05
N LEU A 203 0.43 -6.10 11.24
CA LEU A 203 1.23 -5.01 10.68
C LEU A 203 2.59 -4.90 11.39
N GLU A 204 3.69 -4.86 10.63
CA GLU A 204 5.05 -4.80 11.18
C GLU A 204 5.79 -3.53 10.75
N VAL A 205 5.57 -3.10 9.51
CA VAL A 205 6.38 -2.06 8.86
C VAL A 205 5.49 -0.97 8.27
N VAL A 206 5.88 0.28 8.51
CA VAL A 206 5.33 1.43 7.82
C VAL A 206 6.43 2.09 7.00
N GLU A 207 6.25 2.09 5.69
CA GLU A 207 7.15 2.72 4.74
C GLU A 207 6.60 4.11 4.42
N VAL A 208 7.37 5.17 4.68
CA VAL A 208 6.97 6.56 4.40
C VAL A 208 7.83 7.12 3.26
N ASP A 209 7.17 7.66 2.24
CA ASP A 209 7.80 8.37 1.13
C ASP A 209 7.00 9.63 0.81
N ALA A 210 7.54 10.51 -0.05
CA ALA A 210 6.86 11.75 -0.38
C ALA A 210 7.28 12.33 -1.73
N PHE A 211 6.51 13.29 -2.26
CA PHE A 211 6.99 14.14 -3.36
C PHE A 211 8.14 15.06 -2.90
N PRO A 212 9.02 15.50 -3.82
CA PRO A 212 10.19 16.31 -3.49
C PRO A 212 9.90 17.59 -2.72
N ALA A 213 8.72 18.19 -2.92
CA ALA A 213 8.32 19.43 -2.27
C ALA A 213 8.04 19.28 -0.76
N VAL A 214 7.73 18.07 -0.29
CA VAL A 214 7.47 17.81 1.13
C VAL A 214 8.79 17.76 1.88
N LYS A 215 8.92 18.33 3.08
CA LYS A 215 10.17 18.22 3.86
C LYS A 215 10.11 17.04 4.83
N ARG A 216 11.27 16.52 5.24
CA ARG A 216 11.35 15.40 6.20
C ARG A 216 10.83 15.79 7.58
N ASP A 217 11.09 17.04 7.95
CA ASP A 217 10.68 17.72 9.17
C ASP A 217 9.33 18.45 9.02
N ALA A 218 8.61 18.24 7.92
CA ALA A 218 7.29 18.84 7.74
C ALA A 218 6.30 18.32 8.79
N PRO A 219 5.39 19.17 9.32
CA PRO A 219 4.48 18.79 10.41
C PRO A 219 3.71 17.49 10.17
N LEU A 220 3.22 17.25 8.95
CA LEU A 220 2.54 16.01 8.60
C LEU A 220 3.45 14.79 8.76
N VAL A 221 4.67 14.84 8.23
CA VAL A 221 5.65 13.73 8.30
C VAL A 221 6.04 13.45 9.75
N LEU A 222 6.26 14.49 10.55
CA LEU A 222 6.53 14.37 11.98
C LEU A 222 5.35 13.75 12.74
N GLY A 223 4.12 14.16 12.43
CA GLY A 223 2.90 13.58 12.99
C GLY A 223 2.79 12.08 12.71
N LEU A 224 3.04 11.67 11.46
CA LEU A 224 3.06 10.26 11.07
C LEU A 224 4.16 9.49 11.80
N ARG A 225 5.38 10.04 11.88
CA ARG A 225 6.52 9.40 12.59
C ARG A 225 6.19 9.18 14.07
N ARG A 226 5.60 10.17 14.74
CA ARG A 226 5.18 10.05 16.14
C ARG A 226 4.12 8.95 16.32
N GLU A 227 3.14 8.90 15.43
CA GLU A 227 2.08 7.88 15.46
C GLU A 227 2.64 6.46 15.24
N ILE A 228 3.57 6.29 14.29
CA ILE A 228 4.24 5.00 14.00
C ILE A 228 5.07 4.55 15.21
N LYS A 229 5.88 5.44 15.79
CA LYS A 229 6.67 5.14 16.99
C LYS A 229 5.79 4.74 18.16
N ARG A 230 4.69 5.46 18.38
CA ARG A 230 3.72 5.17 19.44
C ARG A 230 3.05 3.81 19.27
N ALA A 231 2.85 3.36 18.04
CA ALA A 231 2.31 2.04 17.73
C ALA A 231 3.37 0.92 17.82
N GLY A 232 4.65 1.24 18.09
CA GLY A 232 5.74 0.26 18.13
C GLY A 232 6.08 -0.37 16.78
N LEU A 233 5.67 0.26 15.68
CA LEU A 233 5.88 -0.26 14.32
C LEU A 233 7.22 0.23 13.77
N ARG A 234 7.83 -0.58 12.89
CA ARG A 234 9.11 -0.22 12.26
C ARG A 234 8.88 0.80 11.15
N LEU A 235 9.47 1.98 11.30
CA LEU A 235 9.51 3.01 10.25
C LEU A 235 10.62 2.68 9.23
N VAL A 236 10.29 2.71 7.96
CA VAL A 236 11.24 2.63 6.83
C VAL A 236 10.99 3.82 5.91
N TRP A 237 12.04 4.37 5.33
CA TRP A 237 11.92 5.44 4.34
C TRP A 237 11.87 4.87 2.92
N GLY A 238 10.95 5.39 2.11
CA GLY A 238 10.83 5.02 0.71
C GLY A 238 11.99 5.53 -0.16
N PRO A 239 12.11 5.00 -1.38
CA PRO A 239 13.26 5.25 -2.24
C PRO A 239 13.26 6.65 -2.89
N LEU A 240 12.10 7.29 -3.07
CA LEU A 240 12.00 8.51 -3.88
C LEU A 240 12.72 9.69 -3.21
N ARG A 241 12.57 9.82 -1.88
CA ARG A 241 13.19 10.92 -1.14
C ARG A 241 14.61 10.67 -0.68
N GLY A 242 15.03 9.42 -0.59
CA GLY A 242 16.37 9.08 -0.15
C GLY A 242 16.64 9.35 1.34
N TRP A 243 15.61 9.65 2.14
CA TRP A 243 15.73 9.92 3.59
C TRP A 243 16.30 8.74 4.40
N GLY A 244 16.29 7.52 3.84
CA GLY A 244 16.89 6.33 4.45
C GLY A 244 18.39 6.15 4.19
N LYS A 245 19.03 7.01 3.39
CA LYS A 245 20.46 6.90 3.05
C LYS A 245 21.37 7.76 3.92
N GLU A 246 20.80 8.70 4.66
CA GLU A 246 21.52 9.48 5.66
C GLU A 246 21.65 8.62 6.92
N GLY A 247 22.88 8.25 7.26
CA GLY A 247 23.24 7.43 8.43
C GLY A 247 22.98 8.14 9.75
N GLU A 248 21.74 8.51 10.02
CA GLU A 248 21.28 8.92 11.34
C GLU A 248 21.08 7.65 12.16
N VAL A 249 22.08 7.36 12.99
CA VAL A 249 21.89 6.64 14.24
C VAL A 249 20.68 7.28 14.93
N GLU A 250 19.54 6.61 14.92
CA GLU A 250 18.42 7.04 15.77
C GLU A 250 18.93 6.90 17.20
N GLU A 251 19.37 8.01 17.80
CA GLU A 251 19.45 8.12 19.24
C GLU A 251 18.05 7.77 19.75
N VAL A 252 17.97 6.61 20.38
CA VAL A 252 16.81 6.20 21.15
C VAL A 252 16.72 7.24 22.26
N GLU A 253 15.84 8.23 22.09
CA GLU A 253 15.32 8.98 23.24
C GLU A 253 14.60 7.93 24.10
N GLU A 254 15.36 7.33 25.00
CA GLU A 254 14.81 6.63 26.15
C GLU A 254 13.82 7.58 26.80
N VAL A 255 12.58 7.10 26.93
CA VAL A 255 11.57 7.73 27.75
C VAL A 255 12.14 7.80 29.16
N ILE A 256 12.67 8.97 29.54
CA ILE A 256 13.15 9.22 30.90
C ILE A 256 11.91 9.18 31.80
N ASP A 257 11.78 8.05 32.49
CA ASP A 257 10.94 7.91 33.67
C ASP A 257 11.36 8.97 34.69
N VAL A 258 10.38 9.71 35.20
CA VAL A 258 10.59 10.88 36.05
C VAL A 258 11.05 10.39 37.43
N GLY A 259 12.34 10.18 37.60
CA GLY A 259 12.84 9.58 38.84
C GLY A 259 14.34 9.43 38.99
N ALA A 260 15.16 10.44 38.65
CA ALA A 260 16.42 10.77 39.35
C ALA A 260 17.21 11.90 38.65
N SER A 261 17.41 12.99 39.39
CA SER A 261 18.51 13.98 39.31
C SER A 261 19.05 14.44 37.94
N GLY A 262 18.33 15.38 37.30
CA GLY A 262 18.86 16.23 36.23
C GLY A 262 20.04 17.16 36.63
N LEU A 263 20.39 17.22 37.91
CA LEU A 263 21.47 18.07 38.43
C LEU A 263 22.87 17.54 38.04
N GLU A 264 23.05 16.23 38.07
CA GLU A 264 24.35 15.57 37.80
C GLU A 264 24.78 15.76 36.33
N LYS A 265 23.80 15.70 35.42
CA LYS A 265 23.99 15.96 33.99
C LYS A 265 24.33 17.43 33.70
N ALA A 266 23.81 18.37 34.50
CA ALA A 266 24.12 19.79 34.38
C ALA A 266 25.55 20.11 34.87
N MET A 267 26.02 19.48 35.94
CA MET A 267 27.36 19.70 36.49
C MET A 267 28.47 19.18 35.58
N ARG A 268 28.27 18.03 34.89
CA ARG A 268 29.19 17.57 33.84
C ARG A 268 29.28 18.51 32.64
N LYS A 269 28.19 19.18 32.29
CA LYS A 269 28.13 20.11 31.14
C LYS A 269 28.84 21.44 31.43
N LEU A 270 29.08 21.78 32.70
CA LEU A 270 29.78 22.99 33.14
C LEU A 270 31.28 22.80 33.38
N GLY A 271 31.83 21.59 33.15
CA GLY A 271 33.28 21.36 33.22
C GLY A 271 33.89 21.47 34.63
N VAL A 272 33.07 21.51 35.68
CA VAL A 272 33.54 21.57 37.07
C VAL A 272 33.61 20.14 37.62
N GLY A 273 34.69 19.46 37.27
CA GLY A 273 34.99 18.09 37.73
C GLY A 273 36.48 17.83 37.70
N GLY A 274 37.28 18.80 38.18
CA GLY A 274 38.71 18.62 38.40
C GLY A 274 38.93 17.73 39.62
N ALA A 275 39.62 16.62 39.42
CA ALA A 275 40.08 15.72 40.46
C ALA A 275 40.89 16.48 41.51
N ILE A 276 40.51 16.34 42.78
CA ILE A 276 41.38 16.65 43.91
C ILE A 276 42.04 15.33 44.33
N GLU A 277 43.28 15.17 43.89
CA GLU A 277 44.32 14.26 44.38
C GLU A 277 45.50 15.18 44.74
N VAL A 278 46.23 15.16 45.86
CA VAL A 278 46.38 14.34 47.10
C VAL A 278 47.00 15.31 48.17
N PRO A 279 47.30 14.96 49.45
CA PRO A 279 48.47 14.12 49.75
C PRO A 279 48.29 13.06 50.85
N ARG A 280 49.00 11.95 50.62
CA ARG A 280 49.36 10.91 51.61
C ARG A 280 50.13 11.54 52.77
N VAL A 281 49.73 11.21 54.00
CA VAL A 281 50.53 11.43 55.21
C VAL A 281 51.42 10.22 55.44
N VAL A 282 52.69 10.48 55.71
CA VAL A 282 53.78 9.52 55.97
C VAL A 282 53.73 9.06 57.43
N GLU A 283 54.04 7.78 57.65
CA GLU A 283 54.19 7.12 58.96
C GLU A 283 55.22 7.79 59.87
N VAL A 284 54.98 7.76 61.18
CA VAL A 284 56.04 7.79 62.21
C VAL A 284 55.76 6.71 63.24
N LEU A 285 56.72 5.78 63.36
CA LEU A 285 56.89 4.86 64.48
C LEU A 285 57.44 5.60 65.71
N ALA A 286 56.84 5.35 66.87
CA ALA A 286 57.50 5.15 68.16
C ALA A 286 56.55 4.36 69.08
#